data_AF-A0A7X0H9R7-F1
#
_entry.id   AF-A0A7X0H9R7-F1
#
_cell.length_a   1.000
_cell.length_b   1.000
_cell.length_c   1.000
_cell.angle_alpha   90.00
_cell.angle_beta   90.00
_cell.angle_gamma   90.00
#
_symmetry.space_group_name_H-M   'P 1'
#
loop_
_entity.id
_entity.type
_entity.pdbx_description
1 polymer ?
#
loop_
_entity_poly.entity_id
_entity_poly.type
_entity_poly.pdbx_seq_one_letter_code
_entity_poly.pdbx_strand_id
1 'polypeptide(L)'
;MNTLAAVLLVLVLPHGGHVRGGQTTTIQIHPAIEETPGLLEISWQLTHHSIVLQQGRLTVPQAGATLKLDLPEVRVVTPLILHQQILSDGEELATQEAALWLHPPTLDHPSLSEVITGPVAVVTDDPSPGLETLLRDMGLEVTTFSAEDINPSALFSWIIIDGNMLDKSLERTVGRALARGARVVVWEQNDPRYTPRSVLRTVTPIKWDQDHPLLARVDPSWLEPRWVNRSAVVVARRFEGDGHIVAGWPNPESAADPAAEAKSEPTPLLDALVWIDRTTPGMRINWQLPVTDWRSDPLAAELLYNSLVYLAFPPPSETQPTSTPGATP
;
A
#
# COMPACT_ATOMS: atom_id res chain seq x y z
N MET A 1 44.97 -18.38 23.70
CA MET A 1 44.29 -17.21 23.11
C MET A 1 42.93 -17.71 22.67
N ASN A 2 41.85 -17.29 23.32
CA ASN A 2 40.51 -17.68 22.90
C ASN A 2 40.14 -16.83 21.70
N THR A 3 40.09 -17.45 20.52
CA THR A 3 39.59 -16.82 19.30
C THR A 3 38.10 -16.57 19.49
N LEU A 4 37.71 -15.29 19.58
CA LEU A 4 36.31 -14.89 19.54
C LEU A 4 35.84 -15.04 18.10
N ALA A 5 35.09 -16.11 17.80
CA ALA A 5 34.37 -16.20 16.55
C ALA A 5 33.26 -15.13 16.56
N ALA A 6 33.27 -14.23 15.57
CA ALA A 6 32.23 -13.24 15.39
C ALA A 6 31.19 -13.80 14.42
N VAL A 7 29.91 -13.77 14.79
CA VAL A 7 28.84 -14.24 13.92
C VAL A 7 28.03 -13.06 13.43
N LEU A 8 27.83 -12.97 12.12
CA LEU A 8 26.89 -12.03 11.51
C LEU A 8 25.62 -12.79 11.12
N LEU A 9 24.48 -12.27 11.56
CA LEU A 9 23.16 -12.82 11.28
C LEU A 9 22.35 -11.78 10.51
N VAL A 10 22.11 -12.02 9.23
CA VAL A 10 21.31 -11.13 8.37
C VAL A 10 19.96 -11.78 8.12
N LEU A 11 18.90 -11.16 8.63
CA LEU A 11 17.53 -11.55 8.35
C LEU A 11 17.01 -10.71 7.18
N VAL A 12 16.63 -11.35 6.08
CA VAL A 12 16.15 -10.69 4.87
C VAL A 12 14.66 -10.96 4.70
N LEU A 13 13.89 -9.88 4.60
CA LEU A 13 12.50 -9.91 4.19
C LEU A 13 12.45 -9.79 2.66
N PRO A 14 11.94 -10.82 1.94
CA PRO A 14 11.76 -10.79 0.49
C PRO A 14 10.61 -9.85 0.10
N HIS A 15 10.56 -9.50 -1.18
CA HIS A 15 9.64 -8.51 -1.74
C HIS A 15 8.18 -8.72 -1.32
N GLY A 16 7.51 -7.60 -0.99
CA GLY A 16 6.06 -7.52 -0.91
C GLY A 16 5.42 -8.23 0.29
N GLY A 17 4.14 -7.95 0.53
CA GLY A 17 3.34 -8.68 1.52
C GLY A 17 3.51 -8.25 2.98
N HIS A 18 4.43 -7.36 3.31
CA HIS A 18 4.68 -6.89 4.68
C HIS A 18 3.88 -5.62 5.00
N VAL A 19 3.49 -5.43 6.26
CA VAL A 19 2.93 -4.19 6.82
C VAL A 19 3.89 -3.72 7.92
N ARG A 20 4.25 -2.43 7.96
CA ARG A 20 5.01 -1.91 9.11
C ARG A 20 4.14 -2.00 10.37
N GLY A 21 4.72 -2.07 11.58
CA GLY A 21 3.94 -2.10 12.83
C GLY A 21 3.54 -3.48 13.37
N GLY A 22 4.31 -4.53 13.08
CA GLY A 22 4.04 -5.87 13.62
C GLY A 22 4.50 -6.11 15.05
N GLN A 23 4.35 -7.36 15.49
CA GLN A 23 4.63 -7.75 16.86
C GLN A 23 6.11 -8.02 17.10
N THR A 24 6.60 -7.62 18.28
CA THR A 24 7.89 -8.07 18.79
C THR A 24 7.87 -9.60 18.90
N THR A 25 8.65 -10.26 18.05
CA THR A 25 8.89 -11.69 18.14
C THR A 25 10.21 -11.96 18.86
N THR A 26 10.32 -13.16 19.41
CA THR A 26 11.56 -13.64 20.03
C THR A 26 12.13 -14.81 19.26
N ILE A 27 13.35 -14.67 18.76
CA ILE A 27 14.13 -15.79 18.23
C ILE A 27 15.02 -16.32 19.34
N GLN A 28 14.91 -17.62 19.62
CA GLN A 28 15.79 -18.29 20.59
C GLN A 28 17.04 -18.80 19.87
N ILE A 29 18.20 -18.35 20.33
CA ILE A 29 19.49 -18.70 19.77
C ILE A 29 20.19 -19.63 20.75
N HIS A 30 20.48 -20.85 20.29
CA HIS A 30 21.20 -21.85 21.06
C HIS A 30 22.50 -22.20 20.33
N PRO A 31 23.66 -22.12 21.00
CA PRO A 31 24.90 -22.62 20.43
C PRO A 31 24.81 -24.14 20.25
N ALA A 32 25.15 -24.63 19.05
CA ALA A 32 25.03 -26.05 18.70
C ALA A 32 26.12 -26.94 19.32
N ILE A 33 27.15 -26.34 19.94
CA ILE A 33 28.32 -27.05 20.47
C ILE A 33 28.42 -26.77 21.98
N GLU A 34 28.24 -27.79 22.82
CA GLU A 34 28.37 -27.70 24.29
C GLU A 34 29.77 -27.20 24.73
N GLU A 35 30.79 -27.40 23.90
CA GLU A 35 32.18 -26.99 24.15
C GLU A 35 32.57 -25.68 23.44
N THR A 36 31.68 -24.68 23.37
CA THR A 36 32.13 -23.33 22.95
C THR A 36 32.86 -22.65 24.13
N PRO A 37 34.19 -22.37 24.03
CA PRO A 37 34.94 -21.78 25.13
C PRO A 37 34.85 -20.26 25.05
N GLY A 38 33.71 -19.69 25.47
CA GLY A 38 33.55 -18.24 25.62
C GLY A 38 32.14 -17.71 25.34
N LEU A 39 31.96 -16.41 25.61
CA LEU A 39 30.80 -15.62 25.20
C LEU A 39 30.87 -15.43 23.68
N LEU A 40 29.83 -15.83 22.96
CA LEU A 40 29.71 -15.61 21.51
C LEU A 40 29.12 -14.21 21.28
N GLU A 41 29.73 -13.40 20.42
CA GLU A 41 29.15 -12.11 20.00
C GLU A 41 28.48 -12.26 18.63
N ILE A 42 27.17 -12.05 18.60
CA ILE A 42 26.38 -12.04 17.36
C ILE A 42 26.06 -10.58 17.02
N SER A 43 26.52 -10.13 15.86
CA SER A 43 25.98 -8.93 15.22
C SER A 43 24.82 -9.36 14.34
N TRP A 44 23.72 -8.63 14.37
CA TRP A 44 22.55 -8.98 13.55
C TRP A 44 21.96 -7.76 12.87
N GLN A 45 21.28 -8.03 11.76
CA GLN A 45 20.64 -7.02 10.94
C GLN A 45 19.36 -7.59 10.32
N LEU A 46 18.24 -6.90 10.51
CA LEU A 46 17.00 -7.14 9.77
C LEU A 46 16.93 -6.18 8.59
N THR A 47 16.87 -6.72 7.38
CA THR A 47 16.83 -5.94 6.15
C THR A 47 15.57 -6.24 5.35
N HIS A 48 15.14 -5.22 4.62
CA HIS A 48 14.18 -5.35 3.53
C HIS A 48 14.84 -4.69 2.32
N HIS A 49 15.20 -5.50 1.32
CA HIS A 49 16.16 -5.10 0.27
C HIS A 49 17.47 -4.57 0.83
N SER A 50 17.87 -3.37 0.40
CA SER A 50 19.08 -2.66 0.84
C SER A 50 18.83 -1.80 2.08
N ILE A 51 17.61 -1.80 2.64
CA ILE A 51 17.26 -0.97 3.80
C ILE A 51 17.41 -1.78 5.07
N VAL A 52 18.21 -1.25 6.00
CA VAL A 52 18.32 -1.76 7.36
C VAL A 52 17.10 -1.30 8.15
N LEU A 53 16.24 -2.23 8.55
CA LEU A 53 15.09 -1.94 9.39
C LEU A 53 15.51 -1.89 10.86
N GLN A 54 16.28 -2.88 11.28
CA GLN A 54 16.82 -2.99 12.64
C GLN A 54 18.20 -3.64 12.60
N GLN A 55 19.01 -3.38 13.62
CA GLN A 55 20.30 -4.01 13.80
C GLN A 55 20.71 -3.96 15.27
N GLY A 56 21.62 -4.82 15.66
CA GLY A 56 22.13 -4.82 17.01
C GLY A 56 23.23 -5.83 17.23
N ARG A 57 23.62 -5.94 18.50
CA ARG A 57 24.59 -6.93 18.96
C ARG A 57 23.99 -7.68 20.14
N LEU A 58 24.26 -8.97 20.19
CA LEU A 58 23.81 -9.86 21.25
C LEU A 58 24.98 -10.71 21.70
N THR A 59 25.25 -10.66 22.99
CA THR A 59 26.18 -11.60 23.62
C THR A 59 25.42 -12.86 24.01
N VAL A 60 25.82 -14.00 23.46
CA VAL A 60 25.17 -15.28 23.67
C VAL A 60 26.00 -16.10 24.68
N PRO A 61 25.47 -16.34 25.90
CA PRO A 61 26.09 -17.26 26.84
C PRO A 61 25.85 -18.71 26.40
N GLN A 62 26.54 -19.67 27.02
CA GLN A 62 26.40 -21.11 26.70
C GLN A 62 24.96 -21.62 26.83
N ALA A 63 24.18 -21.04 27.75
CA ALA A 63 22.76 -21.38 27.95
C ALA A 63 21.84 -20.89 26.81
N GLY A 64 22.36 -20.13 25.84
CA GLY A 64 21.59 -19.50 24.78
C GLY A 64 21.16 -18.08 25.12
N ALA A 65 20.59 -17.39 24.13
CA ALA A 65 20.08 -16.03 24.28
C ALA A 65 18.80 -15.83 23.46
N THR A 66 18.03 -14.84 23.87
CA THR A 66 16.82 -14.43 23.15
C THR A 66 17.10 -13.14 22.38
N LEU A 67 16.92 -13.20 21.07
CA LEU A 67 16.91 -12.03 20.21
C LEU A 67 15.46 -11.53 20.05
N LYS A 68 15.21 -10.29 20.46
CA LYS A 68 13.92 -9.61 20.21
C LYS A 68 13.98 -8.88 18.89
N LEU A 69 13.02 -9.15 18.01
CA LEU A 69 12.89 -8.53 16.69
C LEU A 69 11.48 -8.00 16.53
N ASP A 70 11.33 -6.74 16.17
CA ASP A 70 10.03 -6.24 15.74
C ASP A 70 9.84 -6.62 14.28
N LEU A 71 9.23 -7.79 14.05
CA LEU A 71 8.96 -8.24 12.69
C LEU A 71 7.74 -7.48 12.15
N PRO A 72 7.76 -7.09 10.87
CA PRO A 72 6.55 -6.57 10.25
C PRO A 72 5.46 -7.65 10.23
N GLU A 73 4.19 -7.24 10.25
CA GLU A 73 3.11 -8.17 9.95
C GLU A 73 3.18 -8.56 8.48
N VAL A 74 2.68 -9.75 8.15
CA VAL A 74 2.60 -10.21 6.77
C VAL A 74 1.15 -10.42 6.38
N ARG A 75 0.82 -10.32 5.09
CA ARG A 75 -0.55 -10.51 4.57
C ARG A 75 -0.78 -11.90 3.99
N VAL A 76 0.30 -12.49 3.53
CA VAL A 76 0.38 -13.85 3.00
C VAL A 76 1.51 -14.55 3.72
N VAL A 77 1.57 -15.87 3.60
CA VAL A 77 2.67 -16.63 4.18
C VAL A 77 3.95 -16.23 3.45
N THR A 78 4.86 -15.55 4.15
CA THR A 78 6.07 -14.96 3.56
C THR A 78 7.32 -15.53 4.23
N PRO A 79 8.35 -15.94 3.48
CA PRO A 79 9.56 -16.41 4.10
C PRO A 79 10.36 -15.24 4.69
N LEU A 80 10.95 -15.44 5.85
CA LEU A 80 12.01 -14.65 6.45
C LEU A 80 13.30 -15.45 6.25
N ILE A 81 14.18 -14.94 5.39
CA ILE A 81 15.42 -15.64 5.05
C ILE A 81 16.48 -15.26 6.06
N LEU A 82 17.01 -16.26 6.76
CA LEU A 82 18.08 -16.13 7.72
C LEU A 82 19.39 -16.49 7.04
N HIS A 83 20.28 -15.52 6.85
CA HIS A 83 21.66 -15.74 6.44
C HIS A 83 22.57 -15.65 7.66
N GLN A 84 23.28 -16.72 7.97
CA GLN A 84 24.29 -16.76 9.01
C GLN A 84 25.67 -16.79 8.35
N GLN A 85 26.56 -15.90 8.80
CA GLN A 85 27.97 -15.90 8.42
C GLN A 85 28.85 -15.99 9.67
N ILE A 86 29.79 -16.91 9.68
CA ILE A 86 30.76 -17.09 10.77
C ILE A 86 32.10 -16.51 10.32
N LEU A 87 32.62 -15.55 11.10
CA LEU A 87 33.87 -14.87 10.85
C LEU A 87 34.89 -15.20 11.94
N SER A 88 36.14 -15.44 11.56
CA SER A 88 37.29 -15.50 12.48
C SER A 88 38.43 -14.68 11.91
N ASP A 89 38.97 -13.75 12.69
CA ASP A 89 40.06 -12.85 12.28
C ASP A 89 39.81 -12.10 10.95
N GLY A 90 38.53 -11.88 10.61
CA GLY A 90 38.11 -11.21 9.38
C GLY A 90 37.89 -12.13 8.17
N GLU A 91 38.14 -13.43 8.30
CA GLU A 91 37.89 -14.43 7.26
C GLU A 91 36.55 -15.15 7.46
N GLU A 92 35.81 -15.37 6.37
CA GLU A 92 34.57 -16.15 6.36
C GLU A 92 34.88 -17.65 6.47
N LEU A 93 34.39 -18.27 7.54
CA LEU A 93 34.57 -19.69 7.81
C LEU A 93 33.40 -20.53 7.31
N ALA A 94 32.18 -20.01 7.39
CA ALA A 94 30.97 -20.71 6.98
C ALA A 94 29.81 -19.75 6.75
N THR A 95 28.98 -20.08 5.76
CA THR A 95 27.68 -19.43 5.52
C THR A 95 26.57 -20.48 5.54
N GLN A 96 25.46 -20.16 6.20
CA GLN A 96 24.25 -20.99 6.24
C GLN A 96 23.02 -20.15 5.92
N GLU A 97 22.04 -20.78 5.26
CA GLU A 97 20.74 -20.19 4.99
C GLU A 97 19.63 -21.06 5.58
N ALA A 98 18.65 -20.41 6.19
CA ALA A 98 17.41 -21.03 6.62
C ALA A 98 16.22 -20.12 6.30
N ALA A 99 15.06 -20.70 6.04
CA ALA A 99 13.82 -19.94 5.88
C ALA A 99 12.91 -20.18 7.09
N LEU A 100 12.45 -19.09 7.70
CA LEU A 100 11.34 -19.09 8.66
C LEU A 100 10.09 -18.61 7.94
N TRP A 101 8.92 -19.19 8.19
CA TRP A 101 7.69 -18.75 7.54
C TRP A 101 6.94 -17.81 8.47
N LEU A 102 6.79 -16.56 8.04
CA LEU A 102 5.91 -15.59 8.66
C LEU A 102 4.50 -15.87 8.18
N HIS A 103 3.57 -16.01 9.11
CA HIS A 103 2.17 -16.17 8.80
C HIS A 103 1.46 -14.84 9.07
N PRO A 104 0.46 -14.49 8.25
CA PRO A 104 -0.35 -13.34 8.57
C PRO A 104 -0.95 -13.53 9.96
N PRO A 105 -1.13 -12.45 10.74
CA PRO A 105 -1.97 -12.53 11.92
C PRO A 105 -3.29 -13.16 11.48
N THR A 106 -3.86 -14.06 12.28
CA THR A 106 -5.17 -14.66 11.99
C THR A 106 -6.16 -13.53 11.75
N LEU A 107 -6.39 -13.24 10.48
CA LEU A 107 -7.17 -12.12 10.01
C LEU A 107 -8.44 -12.74 9.46
N ASP A 108 -9.58 -12.36 10.03
CA ASP A 108 -10.92 -12.53 9.46
C ASP A 108 -11.10 -11.66 8.20
N HIS A 109 -10.04 -11.55 7.37
CA HIS A 109 -10.13 -10.90 6.09
C HIS A 109 -10.58 -11.92 5.07
N PRO A 110 -11.68 -11.64 4.34
CA PRO A 110 -12.01 -12.47 3.21
C PRO A 110 -10.86 -12.39 2.21
N SER A 111 -10.46 -13.54 1.67
CA SER A 111 -9.44 -13.57 0.62
C SER A 111 -9.91 -12.68 -0.53
N LEU A 112 -9.04 -11.91 -1.18
CA LEU A 112 -9.49 -11.10 -2.32
C LEU A 112 -10.13 -11.98 -3.42
N SER A 113 -9.70 -13.22 -3.58
CA SER A 113 -10.34 -14.19 -4.46
C SER A 113 -11.78 -14.60 -4.05
N GLU A 114 -12.16 -14.44 -2.79
CA GLU A 114 -13.54 -14.67 -2.31
C GLU A 114 -14.45 -13.45 -2.60
N VAL A 115 -13.85 -12.31 -2.89
CA VAL A 115 -14.50 -10.99 -2.87
C VAL A 115 -14.55 -10.37 -4.27
N ILE A 116 -13.46 -10.48 -5.01
CA ILE A 116 -13.31 -10.04 -6.38
C ILE A 116 -13.75 -11.19 -7.28
N THR A 117 -14.97 -11.09 -7.76
CA THR A 117 -15.49 -12.03 -8.76
C THR A 117 -15.34 -11.44 -10.16
N GLY A 118 -14.79 -12.24 -11.09
CA GLY A 118 -14.68 -11.90 -12.51
C GLY A 118 -13.28 -11.43 -12.92
N PRO A 119 -13.09 -11.16 -14.23
CA PRO A 119 -11.78 -10.88 -14.79
C PRO A 119 -11.27 -9.50 -14.36
N VAL A 120 -10.00 -9.47 -13.94
CA VAL A 120 -9.28 -8.26 -13.54
C VAL A 120 -8.35 -7.83 -14.67
N ALA A 121 -8.51 -6.60 -15.15
CA ALA A 121 -7.54 -5.96 -16.02
C ALA A 121 -6.59 -5.09 -15.20
N VAL A 122 -5.28 -5.28 -15.38
CA VAL A 122 -4.25 -4.37 -14.89
C VAL A 122 -3.69 -3.61 -16.08
N VAL A 123 -3.70 -2.28 -16.02
CA VAL A 123 -3.13 -1.41 -17.05
C VAL A 123 -1.86 -0.78 -16.48
N THR A 124 -0.71 -1.13 -17.05
CA THR A 124 0.61 -0.65 -16.61
C THR A 124 1.59 -0.65 -17.79
N ASP A 125 2.49 0.33 -17.83
CA ASP A 125 3.62 0.36 -18.76
C ASP A 125 4.88 -0.32 -18.18
N ASP A 126 4.80 -0.83 -16.94
CA ASP A 126 5.92 -1.52 -16.32
C ASP A 126 6.00 -2.99 -16.80
N PRO A 127 7.11 -3.41 -17.43
CA PRO A 127 7.30 -4.79 -17.87
C PRO A 127 7.56 -5.77 -16.71
N SER A 128 7.76 -5.28 -15.49
CA SER A 128 7.94 -6.11 -14.30
C SER A 128 6.59 -6.62 -13.79
N PRO A 129 6.40 -7.95 -13.65
CA PRO A 129 5.10 -8.56 -13.38
C PRO A 129 4.60 -8.34 -11.95
N GLY A 130 5.12 -7.37 -11.20
CA GLY A 130 4.86 -7.22 -9.78
C GLY A 130 3.37 -7.24 -9.45
N LEU A 131 2.57 -6.35 -10.03
CA LEU A 131 1.18 -6.13 -9.60
C LEU A 131 0.32 -7.32 -10.01
N GLU A 132 0.56 -7.80 -11.23
CA GLU A 132 0.00 -9.05 -11.74
C GLU A 132 0.33 -10.23 -10.82
N THR A 133 1.58 -10.35 -10.37
CA THR A 133 2.04 -11.45 -9.51
C THR A 133 1.38 -11.35 -8.14
N LEU A 134 1.37 -10.18 -7.52
CA LEU A 134 0.71 -9.96 -6.22
C LEU A 134 -0.77 -10.34 -6.30
N LEU A 135 -1.49 -9.84 -7.31
CA LEU A 135 -2.92 -10.11 -7.47
C LEU A 135 -3.18 -11.59 -7.80
N ARG A 136 -2.31 -12.25 -8.57
CA ARG A 136 -2.39 -13.69 -8.82
C ARG A 136 -2.07 -14.55 -7.60
N ASP A 137 -1.09 -14.14 -6.79
CA ASP A 137 -0.76 -14.77 -5.51
C ASP A 137 -1.92 -14.63 -4.52
N MET A 138 -2.71 -13.57 -4.65
CA MET A 138 -3.99 -13.38 -3.95
C MET A 138 -5.15 -14.20 -4.57
N GLY A 139 -4.87 -15.01 -5.59
CA GLY A 139 -5.82 -15.93 -6.23
C GLY A 139 -6.70 -15.31 -7.31
N LEU A 140 -6.34 -14.14 -7.86
CA LEU A 140 -7.15 -13.43 -8.86
C LEU A 140 -6.77 -13.82 -10.29
N GLU A 141 -7.77 -13.87 -11.18
CA GLU A 141 -7.57 -14.00 -12.62
C GLU A 141 -7.24 -12.63 -13.23
N VAL A 142 -5.94 -12.39 -13.45
CA VAL A 142 -5.41 -11.10 -13.88
C VAL A 142 -4.89 -11.17 -15.32
N THR A 143 -5.33 -10.20 -16.14
CA THR A 143 -4.76 -9.92 -17.45
C THR A 143 -4.15 -8.53 -17.47
N THR A 144 -2.90 -8.44 -17.92
CA THR A 144 -2.15 -7.18 -17.95
C THR A 144 -2.15 -6.59 -19.36
N PHE A 145 -2.30 -5.27 -19.47
CA PHE A 145 -2.33 -4.50 -20.70
C PHE A 145 -1.42 -3.27 -20.61
N SER A 146 -0.87 -2.85 -21.73
CA SER A 146 -0.46 -1.45 -21.89
C SER A 146 -1.69 -0.55 -22.04
N ALA A 147 -1.52 0.76 -21.88
CA ALA A 147 -2.62 1.71 -22.06
C ALA A 147 -3.22 1.69 -23.47
N GLU A 148 -2.44 1.31 -24.49
CA GLU A 148 -2.86 1.26 -25.90
C GLU A 148 -3.58 -0.05 -26.25
N ASP A 149 -3.26 -1.15 -25.55
CA ASP A 149 -3.72 -2.50 -25.89
C ASP A 149 -5.07 -2.88 -25.26
N ILE A 150 -5.50 -2.17 -24.21
CA ILE A 150 -6.75 -2.51 -23.54
C ILE A 150 -7.95 -2.32 -24.45
N ASN A 151 -8.59 -3.43 -24.83
CA ASN A 151 -9.74 -3.42 -25.72
C ASN A 151 -10.94 -2.75 -25.02
N PRO A 152 -11.47 -1.64 -25.56
CA PRO A 152 -12.59 -0.94 -24.93
C PRO A 152 -13.93 -1.70 -24.94
N SER A 153 -14.00 -2.81 -25.68
CA SER A 153 -15.16 -3.70 -25.72
C SER A 153 -15.05 -4.87 -24.75
N ALA A 154 -13.88 -5.09 -24.15
CA ALA A 154 -13.69 -6.17 -23.19
C ALA A 154 -14.53 -5.93 -21.93
N LEU A 155 -15.08 -7.02 -21.39
CA LEU A 155 -15.94 -7.01 -20.20
C LEU A 155 -15.09 -7.33 -18.98
N PHE A 156 -14.35 -6.34 -18.49
CA PHE A 156 -13.66 -6.44 -17.21
C PHE A 156 -14.58 -5.96 -16.09
N SER A 157 -14.73 -6.81 -15.08
CA SER A 157 -15.46 -6.44 -13.84
C SER A 157 -14.61 -5.50 -12.98
N TRP A 158 -13.29 -5.61 -13.11
CA TRP A 158 -12.30 -4.86 -12.35
C TRP A 158 -11.23 -4.30 -13.29
N ILE A 159 -10.88 -3.03 -13.10
CA ILE A 159 -9.78 -2.38 -13.81
C ILE A 159 -8.90 -1.67 -12.79
N ILE A 160 -7.61 -2.00 -12.78
CA ILE A 160 -6.60 -1.34 -11.97
C ILE A 160 -5.64 -0.64 -12.92
N ILE A 161 -5.48 0.66 -12.78
CA ILE A 161 -4.60 1.49 -13.59
C ILE A 161 -3.46 1.93 -12.70
N ASP A 162 -2.23 1.56 -13.05
CA ASP A 162 -1.04 1.82 -12.26
C ASP A 162 -0.20 2.94 -12.87
N GLY A 163 0.18 3.94 -12.07
CA GLY A 163 0.98 5.07 -12.52
C GLY A 163 0.24 6.06 -13.42
N ASN A 164 1.01 6.87 -14.15
CA ASN A 164 0.52 7.97 -15.00
C ASN A 164 -0.08 7.53 -16.35
N MET A 165 -0.83 6.44 -16.35
CA MET A 165 -1.34 5.80 -17.57
C MET A 165 -2.67 6.36 -18.05
N LEU A 166 -3.38 7.08 -17.18
CA LEU A 166 -4.71 7.57 -17.51
C LEU A 166 -4.65 8.70 -18.53
N ASP A 167 -5.02 8.39 -19.78
CA ASP A 167 -5.14 9.34 -20.88
C ASP A 167 -6.59 9.50 -21.38
N LYS A 168 -6.82 10.37 -22.38
CA LYS A 168 -8.16 10.57 -22.98
C LYS A 168 -8.75 9.30 -23.60
N SER A 169 -7.92 8.39 -24.09
CA SER A 169 -8.39 7.15 -24.70
C SER A 169 -8.82 6.17 -23.61
N LEU A 170 -7.95 5.96 -22.62
CA LEU A 170 -8.18 5.10 -21.48
C LEU A 170 -9.33 5.59 -20.62
N GLU A 171 -9.48 6.90 -20.38
CA GLU A 171 -10.61 7.46 -19.65
C GLU A 171 -11.96 7.18 -20.34
N ARG A 172 -12.00 7.15 -21.68
CA ARG A 172 -13.21 6.73 -22.42
C ARG A 172 -13.50 5.23 -22.27
N THR A 173 -12.47 4.41 -22.13
CA THR A 173 -12.61 2.98 -21.84
C THR A 173 -13.10 2.76 -20.41
N VAL A 174 -12.47 3.42 -19.44
CA VAL A 174 -12.86 3.44 -18.02
C VAL A 174 -14.30 3.93 -17.85
N GLY A 175 -14.68 5.04 -18.47
CA GLY A 175 -16.04 5.58 -18.39
C GLY A 175 -17.10 4.60 -18.91
N ARG A 176 -16.80 3.85 -19.98
CA ARG A 176 -17.70 2.79 -20.49
C ARG A 176 -17.78 1.59 -19.54
N ALA A 177 -16.67 1.18 -18.94
CA ALA A 177 -16.65 0.10 -17.96
C ALA A 177 -17.45 0.49 -16.71
N LEU A 178 -17.24 1.72 -16.19
CA LEU A 178 -17.98 2.29 -15.07
C LEU A 178 -19.48 2.38 -15.35
N ALA A 179 -19.88 2.81 -16.55
CA ALA A 179 -21.30 2.83 -16.95
C ALA A 179 -21.97 1.44 -16.92
N ARG A 180 -21.18 0.35 -17.00
CA ARG A 180 -21.64 -1.04 -16.93
C ARG A 180 -21.52 -1.66 -15.54
N GLY A 181 -21.08 -0.91 -14.54
CA GLY A 181 -20.95 -1.41 -13.17
C GLY A 181 -19.54 -1.89 -12.78
N ALA A 182 -18.52 -1.68 -13.61
CA ALA A 182 -17.15 -2.08 -13.27
C ALA A 182 -16.63 -1.37 -12.01
N ARG A 183 -15.65 -1.98 -11.35
CA ARG A 183 -14.88 -1.43 -10.23
C ARG A 183 -13.52 -0.97 -10.73
N VAL A 184 -13.16 0.28 -10.45
CA VAL A 184 -11.94 0.88 -11.01
C VAL A 184 -11.08 1.47 -9.90
N VAL A 185 -9.79 1.12 -9.90
CA VAL A 185 -8.78 1.79 -9.08
C VAL A 185 -7.82 2.50 -10.02
N VAL A 186 -7.70 3.82 -9.88
CA VAL A 186 -6.63 4.61 -10.51
C VAL A 186 -5.59 4.88 -9.44
N TRP A 187 -4.41 4.32 -9.62
CA TRP A 187 -3.32 4.30 -8.65
C TRP A 187 -2.15 5.17 -9.12
N GLU A 188 -1.56 5.95 -8.22
CA GLU A 188 -0.36 6.76 -8.48
C GLU A 188 -0.48 7.73 -9.69
N GLN A 189 -1.64 8.35 -9.89
CA GLN A 189 -1.85 9.32 -10.98
C GLN A 189 -1.34 10.72 -10.56
N ASN A 190 -0.09 10.99 -10.91
CA ASN A 190 0.63 12.23 -10.62
C ASN A 190 0.63 13.26 -11.79
N ASP A 191 0.29 12.86 -13.04
CA ASP A 191 0.31 13.74 -14.22
C ASP A 191 -1.05 14.43 -14.49
N PRO A 192 -1.10 15.78 -14.56
CA PRO A 192 -2.30 16.61 -14.70
C PRO A 192 -3.01 16.56 -16.05
N ARG A 193 -2.45 15.96 -17.10
CA ARG A 193 -2.95 16.17 -18.48
C ARG A 193 -4.43 15.84 -18.72
N TYR A 194 -5.06 15.10 -17.81
CA TYR A 194 -6.42 14.56 -18.01
C TYR A 194 -7.38 14.78 -16.85
N THR A 195 -6.97 15.44 -15.76
CA THR A 195 -7.91 15.82 -14.69
C THR A 195 -8.41 17.24 -14.94
N PRO A 196 -9.62 17.46 -15.49
CA PRO A 196 -10.15 18.81 -15.63
C PRO A 196 -10.21 19.49 -14.26
N ARG A 197 -9.82 20.77 -14.19
CA ARG A 197 -9.78 21.58 -12.95
C ARG A 197 -8.76 21.10 -11.91
N SER A 198 -7.60 20.67 -12.40
CA SER A 198 -6.39 20.41 -11.61
C SER A 198 -5.85 21.69 -10.97
N VAL A 199 -5.55 21.66 -9.67
CA VAL A 199 -4.80 22.72 -8.98
C VAL A 199 -3.42 22.18 -8.61
N LEU A 200 -2.37 22.94 -8.96
CA LEU A 200 -1.01 22.66 -8.51
C LEU A 200 -0.79 23.34 -7.16
N ARG A 201 -0.35 22.60 -6.14
CA ARG A 201 0.00 23.19 -4.85
C ARG A 201 1.33 22.71 -4.30
N THR A 202 1.99 23.63 -3.60
CA THR A 202 3.07 23.34 -2.67
C THR A 202 2.50 22.91 -1.31
N VAL A 203 3.28 22.05 -0.66
CA VAL A 203 2.90 21.22 0.48
C VAL A 203 2.23 22.01 1.62
N THR A 204 0.96 21.70 1.85
CA THR A 204 0.25 21.94 3.11
C THR A 204 -0.14 20.60 3.71
N PRO A 205 -0.36 20.50 5.03
CA PRO A 205 -0.83 19.26 5.66
C PRO A 205 -2.06 18.72 4.93
N ILE A 206 -2.01 17.45 4.54
CA ILE A 206 -3.14 16.76 3.92
C ILE A 206 -4.17 16.49 5.02
N LYS A 207 -5.43 16.87 4.78
CA LYS A 207 -6.52 16.45 5.65
C LYS A 207 -6.96 15.05 5.24
N TRP A 208 -6.98 14.15 6.21
CA TRP A 208 -7.41 12.76 6.06
C TRP A 208 -8.74 12.55 6.77
N ASP A 209 -9.64 11.82 6.13
CA ASP A 209 -10.79 11.20 6.77
C ASP A 209 -10.31 9.92 7.49
N GLN A 210 -9.84 10.07 8.73
CA GLN A 210 -9.14 9.02 9.47
C GLN A 210 -10.00 7.78 9.75
N ASP A 211 -11.31 7.94 9.80
CA ASP A 211 -12.26 6.86 10.07
C ASP A 211 -12.68 6.13 8.78
N HIS A 212 -12.21 6.58 7.62
CA HIS A 212 -12.61 6.00 6.34
C HIS A 212 -12.08 4.57 6.16
N PRO A 213 -12.88 3.61 5.67
CA PRO A 213 -12.44 2.21 5.49
C PRO A 213 -11.22 2.02 4.57
N LEU A 214 -10.93 2.98 3.68
CA LEU A 214 -9.70 2.96 2.87
C LEU A 214 -8.42 3.05 3.71
N LEU A 215 -8.51 3.62 4.91
CA LEU A 215 -7.40 3.78 5.85
C LEU A 215 -7.46 2.73 6.97
N ALA A 216 -8.32 1.71 6.86
CA ALA A 216 -8.41 0.66 7.85
C ALA A 216 -7.03 0.04 8.09
N ARG A 217 -6.64 -0.07 9.37
CA ARG A 217 -5.35 -0.63 9.82
C ARG A 217 -4.10 0.14 9.38
N VAL A 218 -4.28 1.35 8.86
CA VAL A 218 -3.18 2.29 8.65
C VAL A 218 -3.08 3.21 9.85
N ASP A 219 -1.92 3.21 10.51
CA ASP A 219 -1.65 4.19 11.57
C ASP A 219 -1.59 5.59 10.95
N PRO A 220 -2.40 6.57 11.43
CA PRO A 220 -2.39 7.94 10.90
C PRO A 220 -1.02 8.60 10.93
N SER A 221 -0.14 8.22 11.87
CA SER A 221 1.23 8.74 11.96
C SER A 221 2.12 8.31 10.77
N TRP A 222 1.72 7.31 9.99
CA TRP A 222 2.45 6.88 8.80
C TRP A 222 2.10 7.69 7.55
N LEU A 223 0.96 8.39 7.58
CA LEU A 223 0.44 9.15 6.44
C LEU A 223 1.20 10.48 6.25
N GLU A 224 1.45 11.25 7.32
CA GLU A 224 2.00 12.61 7.18
C GLU A 224 3.51 12.69 6.83
N PRO A 225 4.44 11.93 7.46
CA PRO A 225 5.87 12.17 7.28
C PRO A 225 6.42 11.82 5.88
N ARG A 226 5.67 11.03 5.09
CA ARG A 226 6.14 10.48 3.80
C ARG A 226 5.71 11.29 2.58
N TRP A 227 4.55 11.95 2.63
CA TRP A 227 4.01 12.71 1.50
C TRP A 227 4.23 14.22 1.61
N VAL A 228 4.68 14.70 2.78
CA VAL A 228 4.98 16.12 3.05
C VAL A 228 6.42 16.51 2.62
N ASN A 229 7.30 15.55 2.34
CA ASN A 229 8.73 15.83 2.17
C ASN A 229 9.32 15.52 0.79
N ARG A 230 8.53 15.65 -0.27
CA ARG A 230 9.06 15.67 -1.64
C ARG A 230 8.53 16.92 -2.31
N SER A 231 9.42 17.68 -2.95
CA SER A 231 9.13 18.82 -3.83
C SER A 231 8.30 18.43 -5.08
N ALA A 232 7.54 17.33 -5.01
CA ALA A 232 6.63 16.87 -6.01
C ALA A 232 5.40 17.77 -5.98
N VAL A 233 5.22 18.52 -7.06
CA VAL A 233 3.96 19.19 -7.34
C VAL A 233 2.91 18.09 -7.52
N VAL A 234 2.01 17.95 -6.55
CA VAL A 234 0.89 17.02 -6.65
C VAL A 234 -0.33 17.78 -7.15
N VAL A 235 -1.03 17.14 -8.08
CA VAL A 235 -2.23 17.69 -8.69
C VAL A 235 -3.41 17.25 -7.84
N ALA A 236 -4.19 18.20 -7.35
CA ALA A 236 -5.46 17.91 -6.72
C ALA A 236 -6.62 18.23 -7.68
N ARG A 237 -7.66 17.42 -7.66
CA ARG A 237 -8.90 17.70 -8.39
C ARG A 237 -9.78 18.64 -7.57
N ARG A 238 -10.20 19.77 -8.16
CA ARG A 238 -11.29 20.56 -7.56
C ARG A 238 -12.58 19.74 -7.63
N PHE A 239 -13.08 19.35 -6.46
CA PHE A 239 -14.22 18.46 -6.32
C PHE A 239 -15.52 19.27 -6.27
N GLU A 240 -16.44 19.04 -7.21
CA GLU A 240 -17.72 19.76 -7.34
C GLU A 240 -18.91 18.80 -7.54
N GLY A 241 -18.83 17.53 -7.08
CA GLY A 241 -19.85 16.51 -7.36
C GLY A 241 -20.19 15.57 -6.18
N ASP A 242 -21.01 14.55 -6.46
CA ASP A 242 -21.53 13.56 -5.49
C ASP A 242 -20.54 12.40 -5.25
N GLY A 243 -19.41 12.69 -4.59
CA GLY A 243 -18.49 11.64 -4.17
C GLY A 243 -17.76 11.98 -2.89
N HIS A 244 -17.01 11.01 -2.38
CA HIS A 244 -16.42 11.09 -1.05
C HIS A 244 -14.94 11.42 -1.14
N ILE A 245 -14.50 12.46 -0.44
CA ILE A 245 -13.09 12.85 -0.36
C ILE A 245 -12.50 12.19 0.88
N VAL A 246 -11.53 11.30 0.66
CA VAL A 246 -10.83 10.58 1.74
C VAL A 246 -9.57 11.33 2.17
N ALA A 247 -8.92 12.00 1.22
CA ALA A 247 -7.79 12.87 1.49
C ALA A 247 -7.79 14.08 0.56
N GLY A 248 -7.46 15.25 1.10
CA GLY A 248 -7.40 16.47 0.29
C GLY A 248 -6.76 17.64 1.02
N TRP A 249 -6.50 18.71 0.28
CA TRP A 249 -6.03 19.97 0.85
C TRP A 249 -7.20 20.92 1.14
N PRO A 250 -7.14 21.70 2.23
CA PRO A 250 -8.09 22.79 2.45
C PRO A 250 -8.08 23.77 1.26
N ASN A 251 -9.24 24.08 0.68
CA ASN A 251 -9.36 25.11 -0.34
C ASN A 251 -9.33 26.50 0.33
N PRO A 252 -8.31 27.35 0.09
CA PRO A 252 -8.18 28.69 0.66
C PRO A 252 -9.27 29.63 0.13
N GLU A 253 -9.89 29.35 -1.02
CA GLU A 253 -11.05 30.12 -1.51
C GLU A 253 -12.28 29.92 -0.60
N SER A 254 -12.36 28.81 0.15
CA SER A 254 -13.46 28.59 1.11
C SER A 254 -13.32 29.39 2.41
N ALA A 255 -12.11 29.87 2.72
CA ALA A 255 -11.86 30.71 3.91
C ALA A 255 -12.15 32.20 3.66
N ALA A 256 -12.46 32.59 2.42
CA ALA A 256 -12.55 33.99 2.01
C ALA A 256 -13.97 34.58 2.05
N ASP A 257 -15.00 33.79 2.39
CA ASP A 257 -16.38 34.28 2.46
C ASP A 257 -16.91 34.38 3.91
N PRO A 258 -16.71 35.51 4.60
CA PRO A 258 -17.20 35.72 5.97
C PRO A 258 -18.74 35.74 6.08
N ALA A 259 -19.49 35.70 4.97
CA ALA A 259 -20.95 35.57 4.99
C ALA A 259 -21.44 34.11 5.07
N ALA A 260 -20.58 33.12 4.77
CA ALA A 260 -20.92 31.70 4.82
C ALA A 260 -20.88 31.11 6.25
N GLU A 261 -20.18 31.75 7.19
CA GLU A 261 -20.08 31.31 8.60
C GLU A 261 -21.42 31.35 9.37
N ALA A 262 -22.45 32.04 8.85
CA ALA A 262 -23.69 32.29 9.59
C ALA A 262 -24.82 31.27 9.35
N LYS A 263 -24.67 30.29 8.45
CA LYS A 263 -25.72 29.30 8.17
C LYS A 263 -25.09 27.94 7.86
N SER A 264 -25.19 27.01 8.83
CA SER A 264 -24.64 25.65 8.84
C SER A 264 -23.10 25.60 8.74
N GLU A 265 -22.48 24.76 9.58
CA GLU A 265 -21.02 24.58 9.60
C GLU A 265 -20.47 24.43 8.17
N PRO A 266 -19.65 25.35 7.67
CA PRO A 266 -19.15 25.26 6.32
C PRO A 266 -18.13 24.12 6.30
N THR A 267 -18.52 22.97 5.76
CA THR A 267 -17.56 21.92 5.40
C THR A 267 -16.56 22.57 4.44
N PRO A 268 -15.27 22.69 4.82
CA PRO A 268 -14.30 23.35 3.98
C PRO A 268 -14.21 22.57 2.67
N LEU A 269 -14.38 23.25 1.54
CA LEU A 269 -14.13 22.63 0.23
C LEU A 269 -12.70 22.10 0.24
N LEU A 270 -12.51 20.83 -0.11
CA LEU A 270 -11.19 20.23 -0.22
C LEU A 270 -10.84 20.06 -1.70
N ASP A 271 -9.60 20.38 -2.06
CA ASP A 271 -9.03 19.89 -3.32
C ASP A 271 -8.64 18.44 -3.11
N ALA A 272 -9.30 17.53 -3.81
CA ALA A 272 -9.21 16.10 -3.57
C ALA A 272 -7.91 15.50 -4.11
N LEU A 273 -7.25 14.71 -3.27
CA LEU A 273 -6.05 13.92 -3.58
C LEU A 273 -6.38 12.42 -3.60
N VAL A 274 -7.32 12.01 -2.76
CA VAL A 274 -7.90 10.67 -2.76
C VAL A 274 -9.42 10.82 -2.68
N TRP A 275 -10.13 10.31 -3.67
CA TRP A 275 -11.59 10.37 -3.67
C TRP A 275 -12.23 9.16 -4.35
N ILE A 276 -13.50 8.99 -4.03
CA ILE A 276 -14.37 7.96 -4.57
C ILE A 276 -15.41 8.63 -5.46
N ASP A 277 -15.45 8.21 -6.72
CA ASP A 277 -16.44 8.64 -7.70
C ASP A 277 -17.55 7.58 -7.80
N ARG A 278 -18.78 8.01 -7.47
CA ARG A 278 -19.99 7.18 -7.46
C ARG A 278 -21.06 7.69 -8.42
N THR A 279 -20.69 8.56 -9.35
CA THR A 279 -21.63 9.17 -10.30
C THR A 279 -22.16 8.18 -11.35
N THR A 280 -21.56 6.99 -11.43
CA THR A 280 -21.92 5.90 -12.34
C THR A 280 -22.42 4.66 -11.59
N PRO A 281 -23.05 3.68 -12.27
CA PRO A 281 -23.37 2.39 -11.67
C PRO A 281 -22.13 1.63 -11.14
N GLY A 282 -20.98 1.83 -11.79
CA GLY A 282 -19.68 1.41 -11.32
C GLY A 282 -19.09 2.40 -10.33
N MET A 283 -18.08 1.96 -9.59
CA MET A 283 -17.38 2.79 -8.60
C MET A 283 -15.92 2.93 -8.98
N ARG A 284 -15.37 4.13 -8.80
CA ARG A 284 -13.96 4.42 -9.04
C ARG A 284 -13.32 5.03 -7.81
N ILE A 285 -12.15 4.53 -7.42
CA ILE A 285 -11.25 5.20 -6.48
C ILE A 285 -10.09 5.82 -7.26
N ASN A 286 -9.76 7.07 -6.95
CA ASN A 286 -8.60 7.73 -7.53
C ASN A 286 -7.60 8.07 -6.42
N TRP A 287 -6.37 7.60 -6.59
CA TRP A 287 -5.22 7.95 -5.75
C TRP A 287 -4.28 8.85 -6.57
N GLN A 288 -4.34 10.16 -6.31
CA GLN A 288 -3.44 11.15 -6.91
C GLN A 288 -2.21 11.45 -6.05
N LEU A 289 -2.10 10.84 -4.87
CA LEU A 289 -0.89 10.94 -4.08
C LEU A 289 0.23 10.12 -4.75
N PRO A 290 1.48 10.61 -4.71
CA PRO A 290 2.65 9.83 -5.07
C PRO A 290 2.88 8.79 -3.97
N VAL A 291 2.03 7.77 -3.96
CA VAL A 291 2.28 6.53 -3.24
C VAL A 291 3.51 5.90 -3.86
N THR A 292 4.50 5.64 -3.02
CA THR A 292 5.68 4.86 -3.36
C THR A 292 5.26 3.52 -3.95
N ASP A 293 6.12 2.97 -4.82
CA ASP A 293 5.90 1.69 -5.47
C ASP A 293 5.43 0.63 -4.47
N TRP A 294 4.20 0.15 -4.66
CA TRP A 294 3.52 -0.81 -3.80
C TRP A 294 4.30 -2.13 -3.66
N ARG A 295 5.22 -2.44 -4.60
CA ARG A 295 6.16 -3.59 -4.51
C ARG A 295 7.16 -3.46 -3.37
N SER A 296 7.51 -2.23 -3.06
CA SER A 296 8.58 -1.89 -2.11
C SER A 296 8.05 -1.18 -0.86
N ASP A 297 6.84 -0.60 -0.94
CA ASP A 297 6.19 0.06 0.18
C ASP A 297 4.99 -0.73 0.73
N PRO A 298 5.15 -1.35 1.90
CA PRO A 298 4.08 -1.90 2.73
C PRO A 298 2.80 -1.07 2.78
N LEU A 299 2.92 0.24 2.98
CA LEU A 299 1.79 1.15 3.15
C LEU A 299 1.00 1.30 1.85
N ALA A 300 1.68 1.49 0.73
CA ALA A 300 1.04 1.61 -0.57
C ALA A 300 0.27 0.34 -0.93
N ALA A 301 0.85 -0.83 -0.67
CA ALA A 301 0.14 -2.09 -0.90
C ALA A 301 -1.07 -2.29 0.04
N GLU A 302 -1.01 -1.81 1.29
CA GLU A 302 -2.17 -1.89 2.20
C GLU A 302 -3.32 -0.98 1.74
N LEU A 303 -2.98 0.23 1.32
CA LEU A 303 -3.95 1.18 0.77
C LEU A 303 -4.58 0.65 -0.54
N LEU A 304 -3.81 -0.07 -1.37
CA LEU A 304 -4.33 -0.75 -2.56
C LEU A 304 -5.28 -1.90 -2.16
N TYR A 305 -4.88 -2.74 -1.20
CA TYR A 305 -5.73 -3.81 -0.68
C TYR A 305 -7.06 -3.26 -0.13
N ASN A 306 -7.00 -2.24 0.72
CA ASN A 306 -8.19 -1.59 1.27
C ASN A 306 -9.08 -0.98 0.18
N SER A 307 -8.48 -0.45 -0.89
CA SER A 307 -9.21 0.05 -2.07
C SER A 307 -10.02 -1.05 -2.77
N LEU A 308 -9.41 -2.22 -2.93
CA LEU A 308 -10.07 -3.38 -3.53
C LEU A 308 -11.21 -3.92 -2.66
N VAL A 309 -10.96 -4.09 -1.36
CA VAL A 309 -11.99 -4.55 -0.41
C VAL A 309 -13.17 -3.58 -0.35
N TYR A 310 -12.88 -2.28 -0.28
CA TYR A 310 -13.91 -1.25 -0.25
C TYR A 310 -14.80 -1.27 -1.50
N LEU A 311 -14.22 -1.42 -2.69
CA LEU A 311 -14.98 -1.46 -3.95
C LEU A 311 -15.88 -2.70 -4.05
N ALA A 312 -15.51 -3.79 -3.40
CA ALA A 312 -16.31 -5.00 -3.36
C ALA A 312 -17.43 -4.94 -2.31
N PHE A 313 -17.16 -4.32 -1.15
CA PHE A 313 -18.12 -4.16 -0.06
C PHE A 313 -18.27 -2.69 0.35
N PRO A 314 -18.84 -1.85 -0.52
CA PRO A 314 -19.09 -0.47 -0.15
C PRO A 314 -20.12 -0.42 1.00
N PRO A 315 -19.91 0.42 2.02
CA PRO A 315 -20.85 0.60 3.13
C PRO A 315 -22.31 0.84 2.66
N PRO A 316 -23.33 0.34 3.40
CA PRO A 316 -24.74 0.48 2.99
C PRO A 316 -25.24 1.93 2.92
N SER A 317 -24.69 2.82 3.74
CA SER A 317 -24.99 4.25 3.74
C SER A 317 -24.42 5.00 2.53
N GLU A 318 -23.68 4.31 1.68
CA GLU A 318 -22.88 4.88 0.59
C GLU A 318 -23.32 4.43 -0.81
N THR A 319 -24.33 3.57 -0.88
CA THR A 319 -24.85 2.95 -2.10
C THR A 319 -26.21 3.53 -2.49
N GLN A 320 -26.27 4.74 -3.03
CA GLN A 320 -27.21 5.12 -4.10
C GLN A 320 -26.96 6.55 -4.60
N PRO A 321 -26.94 6.80 -5.93
CA PRO A 321 -27.28 8.12 -6.43
C PRO A 321 -28.76 8.37 -6.09
N THR A 322 -29.05 9.48 -5.40
CA THR A 322 -30.42 9.98 -5.26
C THR A 322 -30.98 10.23 -6.65
N SER A 323 -31.74 9.27 -7.17
CA SER A 323 -32.58 9.49 -8.34
C SER A 323 -33.60 10.57 -7.97
N THR A 324 -33.43 11.78 -8.50
CA THR A 324 -34.42 12.85 -8.38
C THR A 324 -35.75 12.35 -8.97
N PRO A 325 -36.84 12.24 -8.19
CA PRO A 325 -38.14 11.98 -8.75
C PRO A 325 -38.71 13.30 -9.26
N GLY A 326 -38.88 13.45 -10.58
CA GLY A 326 -39.73 14.53 -11.09
C GLY A 326 -39.38 15.07 -12.47
N ALA A 327 -39.77 14.31 -13.51
CA ALA A 327 -40.30 14.91 -14.73
C ALA A 327 -41.20 13.87 -15.40
N THR A 328 -42.48 13.88 -15.03
CA THR A 328 -43.56 13.34 -15.87
C THR A 328 -43.96 14.44 -16.86
N PRO A 329 -44.49 14.08 -18.05
CA PRO A 329 -44.29 14.79 -19.32
C PRO A 329 -44.96 16.15 -19.45
#